data_AF-F2DZJ2-F1
#
_entry.id   AF-F2DZJ2-F1
#
_cell.length_a   1.000
_cell.length_b   1.000
_cell.length_c   1.000
_cell.angle_alpha   90.00
_cell.angle_beta   90.00
_cell.angle_gamma   90.00
#
_symmetry.space_group_name_H-M   'P 1'
#
loop_
_entity.id
_entity.type
_entity.pdbx_description
1 polymer ?
#
loop_
_entity_poly.entity_id
_entity_poly.type
_entity_poly.pdbx_seq_one_letter_code
_entity_poly.pdbx_strand_id
1 'polypeptide(L)'
;MKAIILALLVTLALSGDAWEVVDTLPPCYTGLPFNLEIGNGKDQGYTYTASNIPSWASIDRVKGVITGSSQTAGAWPVNVKVVDGKGKYVNKQYILNVVDVTKGSVWASDNSKSYYERKVDKPLRVIPSKSDGTVTSKGSSFAYKFGVENAVGSVVYAFLNLPEGLKGDATTGAISGAFTVPGIYTLGVESCDQSGNTAEGFVTIVVGDGSVKSSSAVAQVSSLNKVTVQNQVPFVYDVSAVQAQQTEADKQLFAALAAVNAAKAELANRQSIYNSINVKLTAAEANADKAAAAAATANTDRENAANRLKQTNTALNAAEDKLNLALLYQAGALDNVKKAEKNLANAQSKFNDASAALAAAEKALQNAQAVLNAKKLAEAQANTNLKNAQKDYNRANEDLNDAKKKLNNAQEAQQAAQDDLTKATNDLSLAQQAYDQANHQLKEATIQLASAEAARQAALKVLQDASAANQKATSNLGAAEWNLNQAVAALNVANAAKDAADRTSALVIANGSPQTVVKVDSVAIFGNCASNDLPRYSGSVRIVEVYGDRAVLATGNTILFGACTKGRTEIVKGVTISISGAINPSNKCIEVYSASKAKLN
;
A
#
# COMPACT_ATOMS: atom_id res chain seq x y z
N MET A 1 66.98 36.52 35.56
CA MET A 1 67.78 36.85 34.36
C MET A 1 69.01 37.59 34.86
N LYS A 2 70.23 37.07 34.66
CA LYS A 2 71.45 37.83 34.93
C LYS A 2 71.36 39.16 34.22
N ALA A 3 71.91 40.19 34.87
CA ALA A 3 71.76 41.57 34.44
C ALA A 3 71.97 41.69 32.93
N ILE A 4 71.09 42.46 32.28
CA ILE A 4 71.41 43.05 30.99
C ILE A 4 72.64 43.89 31.25
N ILE A 5 73.82 43.37 30.92
CA ILE A 5 75.05 44.17 30.86
C ILE A 5 74.88 45.00 29.60
N LEU A 6 74.11 46.08 29.74
CA LEU A 6 74.08 47.16 28.79
C LEU A 6 75.46 47.81 28.92
N ALA A 7 76.41 47.28 28.16
CA ALA A 7 77.74 47.82 28.05
C ALA A 7 77.61 49.20 27.42
N LEU A 8 77.50 50.22 28.28
CA LEU A 8 77.38 51.62 27.88
C LEU A 8 78.73 52.10 27.35
N LEU A 9 79.09 51.60 26.18
CA LEU A 9 80.17 52.09 25.34
C LEU A 9 79.78 53.50 24.89
N VAL A 10 80.15 54.48 25.71
CA VAL A 10 80.09 55.91 25.35
C VAL A 10 81.18 56.17 24.32
N THR A 11 80.95 55.73 23.09
CA THR A 11 81.69 56.21 21.92
C THR A 11 81.31 57.66 21.69
N LEU A 12 82.28 58.56 21.86
CA LEU A 12 82.14 59.95 21.44
C LEU A 12 81.83 59.99 19.94
N ALA A 13 80.65 60.47 19.57
CA ALA A 13 80.20 60.52 18.19
C ALA A 13 80.96 61.62 17.41
N LEU A 14 82.01 61.21 16.68
CA LEU A 14 82.79 62.07 15.78
C LEU A 14 82.93 61.49 14.36
N SER A 15 81.85 60.90 13.84
CA SER A 15 81.59 60.83 12.40
C SER A 15 80.09 60.62 12.13
N GLY A 16 79.49 61.52 11.35
CA GLY A 16 78.06 61.48 11.03
C GLY A 16 77.78 60.59 9.82
N ASP A 17 77.60 59.29 10.06
CA ASP A 17 77.28 58.31 9.00
C ASP A 17 76.61 57.01 9.53
N ALA A 18 75.89 57.12 10.66
CA ALA A 18 75.28 55.98 11.33
C ALA A 18 74.07 55.43 10.54
N TRP A 19 74.19 54.20 10.01
CA TRP A 19 73.08 53.48 9.39
C TRP A 19 72.19 52.85 10.46
N GLU A 20 70.89 53.12 10.42
CA GLU A 20 69.90 52.55 11.34
C GLU A 20 69.58 51.09 10.96
N VAL A 21 70.54 50.18 11.21
CA VAL A 21 70.42 48.73 10.98
C VAL A 21 70.97 47.91 12.17
N VAL A 22 70.14 47.02 12.72
CA VAL A 22 70.45 46.19 13.91
C VAL A 22 71.74 45.39 13.76
N ASP A 23 72.45 45.12 14.85
CA ASP A 23 73.73 44.38 14.81
C ASP A 23 73.57 42.87 14.74
N THR A 24 72.60 42.31 15.48
CA THR A 24 72.27 40.88 15.50
C THR A 24 70.76 40.67 15.30
N LEU A 25 70.34 39.43 15.02
CA LEU A 25 68.92 39.05 14.96
C LEU A 25 68.55 38.22 16.20
N PRO A 26 67.39 38.46 16.84
CA PRO A 26 66.93 37.60 17.92
C PRO A 26 66.54 36.21 17.38
N PRO A 27 66.65 35.14 18.19
CA PRO A 27 66.32 33.79 17.77
C PRO A 27 64.83 33.64 17.46
N CYS A 28 64.53 32.85 16.43
CA CYS A 28 63.19 32.37 16.13
C CYS A 28 63.05 30.89 16.53
N TYR A 29 61.88 30.30 16.34
CA TYR A 29 61.48 29.04 16.99
C TYR A 29 60.83 28.06 16.01
N THR A 30 61.07 26.75 16.18
CA THR A 30 60.48 25.74 15.29
C THR A 30 58.94 25.77 15.32
N GLY A 31 58.33 25.67 14.14
CA GLY A 31 56.88 25.66 13.97
C GLY A 31 56.19 27.04 14.11
N LEU A 32 56.88 28.08 14.57
CA LEU A 32 56.30 29.42 14.74
C LEU A 32 56.67 30.35 13.57
N PRO A 33 55.74 31.18 13.07
CA PRO A 33 56.06 32.27 12.17
C PRO A 33 56.78 33.40 12.91
N PHE A 34 57.77 34.03 12.26
CA PHE A 34 58.53 35.14 12.83
C PHE A 34 58.50 36.38 11.92
N ASN A 35 58.80 37.52 12.53
CA ASN A 35 58.91 38.84 11.90
C ASN A 35 60.11 39.57 12.51
N LEU A 36 61.23 39.65 11.79
CA LEU A 36 62.50 40.19 12.27
C LEU A 36 62.83 41.49 11.52
N GLU A 37 62.84 42.61 12.22
CA GLU A 37 63.07 43.93 11.63
C GLU A 37 64.56 44.25 11.63
N ILE A 38 65.13 44.52 10.45
CA ILE A 38 66.56 44.84 10.28
C ILE A 38 66.84 46.31 10.59
N GLY A 39 65.86 47.20 10.41
CA GLY A 39 66.01 48.63 10.71
C GLY A 39 64.82 49.46 10.24
N ASN A 40 64.64 50.63 10.85
CA ASN A 40 63.49 51.53 10.65
C ASN A 40 63.64 52.50 9.44
N GLY A 41 64.72 52.38 8.64
CA GLY A 41 65.06 53.25 7.51
C GLY A 41 64.09 53.27 6.32
N LYS A 42 62.91 52.65 6.44
CA LYS A 42 61.78 52.72 5.49
C LYS A 42 61.45 54.17 5.10
N ASP A 43 61.44 55.08 6.06
CA ASP A 43 61.08 56.48 5.85
C ASP A 43 62.27 57.32 5.30
N GLN A 44 63.46 56.72 5.21
CA GLN A 44 64.67 57.27 4.56
C GLN A 44 64.86 56.73 3.12
N GLY A 45 63.86 56.01 2.57
CA GLY A 45 63.90 55.46 1.21
C GLY A 45 64.89 54.31 1.01
N TYR A 46 65.23 53.57 2.08
CA TYR A 46 66.17 52.45 1.99
C TYR A 46 65.57 51.27 1.21
N THR A 47 66.42 50.58 0.46
CA THR A 47 66.07 49.31 -0.20
C THR A 47 66.95 48.17 0.30
N TYR A 48 66.30 47.05 0.63
CA TYR A 48 66.91 45.90 1.29
C TYR A 48 66.96 44.70 0.34
N THR A 49 68.09 44.00 0.31
CA THR A 49 68.27 42.77 -0.48
C THR A 49 69.04 41.74 0.33
N ALA A 50 68.53 40.50 0.39
CA ALA A 50 69.18 39.40 1.09
C ALA A 50 69.73 38.36 0.11
N SER A 51 70.85 37.75 0.45
CA SER A 51 71.40 36.54 -0.20
C SER A 51 71.78 35.50 0.86
N ASN A 52 71.84 34.23 0.45
CA ASN A 52 71.94 33.05 1.31
C ASN A 52 70.79 32.85 2.32
N ILE A 53 69.73 33.67 2.23
CA ILE A 53 68.50 33.49 3.00
C ILE A 53 67.87 32.10 2.71
N PRO A 54 67.46 31.33 3.74
CA PRO A 54 66.82 30.03 3.54
C PRO A 54 65.52 30.13 2.73
N SER A 55 65.18 29.08 1.98
CA SER A 55 64.00 29.04 1.09
C SER A 55 62.64 29.16 1.80
N TRP A 56 62.61 28.99 3.13
CA TRP A 56 61.44 29.18 3.99
C TRP A 56 61.37 30.58 4.64
N ALA A 57 62.29 31.49 4.27
CA ALA A 57 62.32 32.88 4.72
C ALA A 57 62.43 33.85 3.52
N SER A 58 61.93 35.07 3.69
CA SER A 58 61.96 36.13 2.70
C SER A 58 62.20 37.49 3.35
N ILE A 59 62.78 38.44 2.61
CA ILE A 59 62.93 39.83 3.05
C ILE A 59 61.99 40.77 2.29
N ASP A 60 61.24 41.59 3.02
CA ASP A 60 60.53 42.73 2.46
C ASP A 60 61.55 43.81 2.05
N ARG A 61 61.67 44.04 0.74
CA ARG A 61 62.68 44.95 0.16
C ARG A 61 62.50 46.43 0.53
N VAL A 62 61.34 46.83 1.06
CA VAL A 62 61.01 48.22 1.40
C VAL A 62 60.91 48.41 2.91
N LYS A 63 60.36 47.43 3.64
CA LYS A 63 60.26 47.50 5.11
C LYS A 63 61.54 47.06 5.83
N GLY A 64 62.43 46.31 5.17
CA GLY A 64 63.62 45.76 5.82
C GLY A 64 63.31 44.67 6.83
N VAL A 65 62.26 43.88 6.58
CA VAL A 65 61.75 42.87 7.52
C VAL A 65 61.94 41.46 6.95
N ILE A 66 62.58 40.57 7.70
CA ILE A 66 62.65 39.14 7.38
C ILE A 66 61.45 38.43 7.99
N THR A 67 60.72 37.69 7.17
CA THR A 67 59.58 36.86 7.57
C THR A 67 59.79 35.42 7.15
N GLY A 68 59.28 34.45 7.92
CA GLY A 68 59.34 33.04 7.57
C GLY A 68 58.83 32.12 8.68
N SER A 69 58.93 30.82 8.45
CA SER A 69 58.71 29.78 9.46
C SER A 69 59.51 28.52 9.10
N SER A 70 60.23 27.94 10.06
CA SER A 70 60.97 26.69 9.86
C SER A 70 60.42 25.59 10.75
N GLN A 71 60.33 24.36 10.23
CA GLN A 71 60.02 23.16 11.01
C GLN A 71 61.28 22.45 11.53
N THR A 72 62.47 23.02 11.27
CA THR A 72 63.77 22.43 11.62
C THR A 72 64.64 23.46 12.32
N ALA A 73 65.23 23.07 13.45
CA ALA A 73 66.16 23.91 14.20
C ALA A 73 67.54 23.95 13.53
N GLY A 74 68.30 25.01 13.78
CA GLY A 74 69.63 25.23 13.24
C GLY A 74 69.97 26.70 13.05
N ALA A 75 71.13 26.96 12.45
CA ALA A 75 71.62 28.29 12.14
C ALA A 75 71.88 28.43 10.63
N TRP A 76 71.58 29.59 10.05
CA TRP A 76 71.80 29.89 8.64
C TRP A 76 72.43 31.27 8.43
N PRO A 77 73.47 31.42 7.59
CA PRO A 77 74.09 32.71 7.30
C PRO A 77 73.26 33.51 6.30
N VAL A 78 72.81 34.70 6.70
CA VAL A 78 72.08 35.63 5.84
C VAL A 78 72.92 36.88 5.61
N ASN A 79 73.26 37.15 4.35
CA ASN A 79 73.91 38.42 3.98
C ASN A 79 72.83 39.41 3.55
N VAL A 80 72.81 40.60 4.12
CA VAL A 80 71.88 41.68 3.73
C VAL A 80 72.68 42.87 3.21
N LYS A 81 72.34 43.32 2.00
CA LYS A 81 72.77 44.61 1.44
C LYS A 81 71.61 45.59 1.57
N VAL A 82 71.88 46.72 2.23
CA VAL A 82 70.97 47.87 2.32
C VAL A 82 71.54 49.01 1.49
N VAL A 83 70.70 49.66 0.69
CA VAL A 83 71.06 50.78 -0.18
C VAL A 83 70.19 51.98 0.18
N ASP A 84 70.79 53.17 0.32
CA ASP A 84 70.05 54.40 0.61
C ASP A 84 69.44 55.02 -0.65
N GLY A 85 68.58 56.04 -0.48
CA GLY A 85 68.00 56.80 -1.59
C GLY A 85 68.99 57.60 -2.44
N LYS A 86 70.31 57.50 -2.18
CA LYS A 86 71.41 58.16 -2.90
C LYS A 86 72.38 57.16 -3.56
N GLY A 87 72.15 55.85 -3.41
CA GLY A 87 72.97 54.78 -3.98
C GLY A 87 74.19 54.37 -3.13
N LYS A 88 74.38 54.95 -1.94
CA LYS A 88 75.33 54.46 -0.94
C LYS A 88 74.82 53.12 -0.41
N TYR A 89 75.70 52.24 0.07
CA TYR A 89 75.27 50.95 0.61
C TYR A 89 76.10 50.48 1.80
N VAL A 90 75.49 49.62 2.61
CA VAL A 90 76.16 48.79 3.62
C VAL A 90 75.83 47.31 3.37
N ASN A 91 76.81 46.44 3.57
CA ASN A 91 76.62 44.99 3.60
C ASN A 91 76.77 44.53 5.04
N LYS A 92 75.83 43.73 5.55
CA LYS A 92 75.85 43.19 6.92
C LYS A 92 75.58 41.69 6.88
N GLN A 93 76.21 40.94 7.78
CA GLN A 93 76.03 39.50 7.90
C GLN A 93 75.25 39.21 9.17
N TYR A 94 74.32 38.27 9.11
CA TYR A 94 73.45 37.88 10.22
C TYR A 94 73.37 36.36 10.33
N ILE A 95 73.15 35.88 11.54
CA ILE A 95 72.73 34.49 11.77
C ILE A 95 71.21 34.47 11.93
N LEU A 96 70.53 33.73 11.06
CA LEU A 96 69.13 33.35 11.29
C LEU A 96 69.12 32.04 12.09
N ASN A 97 68.93 32.16 13.42
CA ASN A 97 68.90 31.03 14.36
C ASN A 97 67.46 30.58 14.62
N VAL A 98 67.15 29.30 14.36
CA VAL A 98 65.88 28.65 14.70
C VAL A 98 66.13 27.67 15.85
N VAL A 99 65.53 27.92 17.01
CA VAL A 99 65.65 27.09 18.21
C VAL A 99 64.51 26.07 18.27
N ASP A 100 64.82 24.83 18.68
CA ASP A 100 63.84 23.74 18.80
C ASP A 100 62.94 23.93 20.04
N VAL A 101 61.62 24.04 19.85
CA VAL A 101 60.64 24.09 20.96
C VAL A 101 60.06 22.72 21.33
N THR A 102 60.31 21.68 20.53
CA THR A 102 59.74 20.33 20.74
C THR A 102 60.58 19.49 21.69
N LYS A 103 61.90 19.74 21.74
CA LYS A 103 62.77 19.28 22.82
C LYS A 103 62.47 20.09 24.07
N GLY A 104 61.66 19.52 24.95
CA GLY A 104 61.00 20.23 26.06
C GLY A 104 61.95 21.08 26.91
N SER A 105 61.53 22.33 27.15
CA SER A 105 62.25 23.39 27.85
C SER A 105 63.49 23.91 27.14
N VAL A 106 63.33 25.04 26.44
CA VAL A 106 64.44 25.95 26.14
C VAL A 106 65.08 26.37 27.47
N TRP A 107 66.29 25.85 27.75
CA TRP A 107 67.12 26.10 28.94
C TRP A 107 66.64 25.53 30.31
N ALA A 108 66.09 24.32 30.36
CA ALA A 108 65.92 23.58 31.64
C ALA A 108 66.48 22.15 31.65
N SER A 109 67.81 22.04 31.83
CA SER A 109 68.42 20.88 32.51
C SER A 109 68.78 21.26 33.96
N ASP A 110 68.76 20.24 34.84
CA ASP A 110 69.05 20.25 36.28
C ASP A 110 68.47 21.39 37.14
N ASN A 111 67.29 21.12 37.71
CA ASN A 111 66.93 21.18 39.15
C ASN A 111 67.35 22.39 40.01
N SER A 112 67.73 23.51 39.39
CA SER A 112 68.36 24.66 40.05
C SER A 112 67.33 25.73 40.40
N LYS A 113 67.29 26.15 41.68
CA LYS A 113 66.24 27.04 42.21
C LYS A 113 66.37 28.53 41.81
N SER A 114 67.38 28.89 41.02
CA SER A 114 67.66 30.26 40.61
C SER A 114 68.38 30.32 39.26
N TYR A 115 68.02 31.30 38.43
CA TYR A 115 68.66 31.55 37.12
C TYR A 115 70.17 31.79 37.25
N TYR A 116 70.63 32.36 38.36
CA TYR A 116 71.94 32.99 38.48
C TYR A 116 73.06 32.02 38.88
N GLU A 117 72.70 30.84 39.40
CA GLU A 117 73.58 29.90 40.10
C GLU A 117 74.00 28.68 39.26
N ARG A 118 73.46 28.51 38.04
CA ARG A 118 73.77 27.35 37.19
C ARG A 118 75.20 27.34 36.68
N LYS A 119 75.89 26.22 36.88
CA LYS A 119 77.16 25.87 36.26
C LYS A 119 76.89 25.37 34.83
N VAL A 120 77.27 26.14 33.82
CA VAL A 120 77.20 25.68 32.42
C VAL A 120 78.40 24.77 32.17
N ASP A 121 78.17 23.48 31.90
CA ASP A 121 79.24 22.61 31.42
C ASP A 121 79.48 22.87 29.93
N LYS A 122 80.74 23.07 29.56
CA LYS A 122 81.21 23.28 28.17
C LYS A 122 80.33 24.21 27.31
N PRO A 123 80.14 25.49 27.68
CA PRO A 123 79.47 26.46 26.81
C PRO A 123 80.20 26.58 25.47
N LEU A 124 79.45 26.88 24.40
CA LEU A 124 80.00 27.35 23.12
C LEU A 124 80.91 28.56 23.37
N ARG A 125 82.11 28.57 22.78
CA ARG A 125 83.08 29.66 22.95
C ARG A 125 83.80 29.96 21.65
N VAL A 126 83.75 31.21 21.20
CA VAL A 126 84.71 31.71 20.21
C VAL A 126 86.08 31.83 20.89
N ILE A 127 87.13 31.44 20.19
CA ILE A 127 88.52 31.63 20.59
C ILE A 127 89.29 32.41 19.52
N PRO A 128 90.21 33.31 19.91
CA PRO A 128 91.15 33.94 18.98
C PRO A 128 91.98 32.90 18.22
N SER A 129 92.45 33.28 17.03
CA SER A 129 93.43 32.46 16.30
C SER A 129 94.69 32.22 17.14
N LYS A 130 95.26 31.01 17.01
CA LYS A 130 96.52 30.61 17.64
C LYS A 130 97.73 30.78 16.71
N SER A 131 97.51 31.11 15.44
CA SER A 131 98.52 31.22 14.39
C SER A 131 98.57 32.59 13.71
N ASP A 132 97.45 33.30 13.64
CA ASP A 132 97.28 34.41 12.70
C ASP A 132 97.65 35.76 13.35
N GLY A 133 98.38 36.60 12.61
CA GLY A 133 98.92 37.85 13.12
C GLY A 133 97.86 38.94 13.30
N THR A 134 97.91 39.64 14.43
CA THR A 134 97.06 40.79 14.75
C THR A 134 97.67 42.15 14.35
N VAL A 135 98.80 42.13 13.64
CA VAL A 135 99.47 43.34 13.11
C VAL A 135 99.72 43.15 11.62
N THR A 136 99.34 44.12 10.80
CA THR A 136 99.53 44.13 9.34
C THR A 136 99.79 45.55 8.83
N SER A 137 99.89 45.73 7.52
CA SER A 137 100.04 47.05 6.88
C SER A 137 98.98 47.24 5.79
N LYS A 138 98.61 48.50 5.53
CA LYS A 138 97.70 48.87 4.43
C LYS A 138 98.09 48.17 3.11
N GLY A 139 97.10 47.65 2.40
CA GLY A 139 97.27 46.96 1.11
C GLY A 139 97.90 45.56 1.18
N SER A 140 98.39 45.12 2.34
CA SER A 140 98.90 43.76 2.52
C SER A 140 97.75 42.74 2.61
N SER A 141 97.96 41.54 2.06
CA SER A 141 97.02 40.42 2.22
C SER A 141 96.89 40.08 3.72
N PHE A 142 95.66 40.08 4.21
CA PHE A 142 95.30 39.78 5.58
C PHE A 142 94.41 38.53 5.59
N ALA A 143 94.73 37.60 6.49
CA ALA A 143 93.91 36.46 6.81
C ALA A 143 93.90 36.25 8.32
N TYR A 144 92.71 36.01 8.90
CA TYR A 144 92.54 35.73 10.32
C TYR A 144 91.33 34.84 10.54
N LYS A 145 91.49 33.73 11.26
CA LYS A 145 90.41 32.77 11.51
C LYS A 145 90.07 32.67 13.00
N PHE A 146 88.81 32.93 13.33
CA PHE A 146 88.29 32.57 14.64
C PHE A 146 88.14 31.06 14.77
N GLY A 147 88.55 30.51 15.91
CA GLY A 147 88.24 29.14 16.30
C GLY A 147 87.00 29.09 17.18
N VAL A 148 86.41 27.90 17.32
CA VAL A 148 85.27 27.67 18.23
C VAL A 148 85.48 26.38 19.02
N GLU A 149 85.20 26.43 20.32
CA GLU A 149 85.21 25.29 21.23
C GLU A 149 83.79 24.91 21.65
N ASN A 150 83.56 23.62 21.90
CA ASN A 150 82.30 23.03 22.38
C ASN A 150 81.07 23.15 21.47
N ALA A 151 81.25 23.37 20.16
CA ALA A 151 80.14 23.44 19.20
C ALA A 151 79.43 22.09 18.97
N VAL A 152 78.10 22.13 18.87
CA VAL A 152 77.27 20.97 18.49
C VAL A 152 76.87 21.08 17.01
N GLY A 153 77.54 20.29 16.16
CA GLY A 153 77.32 20.27 14.71
C GLY A 153 78.14 21.33 13.96
N SER A 154 77.68 21.73 12.78
CA SER A 154 78.30 22.82 12.01
C SER A 154 78.06 24.17 12.70
N VAL A 155 79.03 25.08 12.58
CA VAL A 155 78.95 26.45 13.11
C VAL A 155 78.75 27.43 11.97
N VAL A 156 77.87 28.41 12.17
CA VAL A 156 77.65 29.57 11.30
C VAL A 156 78.23 30.81 11.98
N TYR A 157 78.77 31.74 11.19
CA TYR A 157 79.43 32.96 11.65
C TYR A 157 78.81 34.21 11.00
N ALA A 158 78.64 35.28 11.78
CA ALA A 158 78.31 36.61 11.28
C ALA A 158 79.37 37.61 11.77
N PHE A 159 79.99 38.34 10.86
CA PHE A 159 81.11 39.23 11.18
C PHE A 159 80.65 40.68 11.38
N LEU A 160 81.17 41.30 12.44
CA LEU A 160 80.88 42.66 12.85
C LEU A 160 82.11 43.54 12.63
N ASN A 161 81.88 44.81 12.29
CA ASN A 161 82.93 45.83 12.08
C ASN A 161 83.99 45.48 11.01
N LEU A 162 83.65 44.70 9.98
CA LEU A 162 84.56 44.49 8.84
C LEU A 162 84.73 45.79 8.02
N PRO A 163 85.94 46.38 7.94
CA PRO A 163 86.19 47.52 7.06
C PRO A 163 86.22 47.11 5.58
N GLU A 164 86.10 48.11 4.70
CA GLU A 164 86.21 47.92 3.26
C GLU A 164 87.55 47.25 2.88
N GLY A 165 87.46 46.28 1.97
CA GLY A 165 88.58 45.45 1.53
C GLY A 165 88.68 44.08 2.24
N LEU A 166 87.95 43.86 3.34
CA LEU A 166 87.83 42.55 3.99
C LEU A 166 86.51 41.83 3.66
N LYS A 167 86.51 40.50 3.80
CA LYS A 167 85.36 39.61 3.65
C LYS A 167 85.40 38.50 4.70
N GLY A 168 84.27 38.25 5.37
CA GLY A 168 84.09 37.13 6.30
C GLY A 168 83.40 35.93 5.63
N ASP A 169 84.01 34.75 5.75
CA ASP A 169 83.40 33.47 5.38
C ASP A 169 82.51 32.98 6.53
N ALA A 170 81.21 33.12 6.32
CA ALA A 170 80.16 32.77 7.27
C ALA A 170 80.02 31.26 7.58
N THR A 171 80.80 30.39 6.91
CA THR A 171 80.83 28.94 7.16
C THR A 171 82.15 28.49 7.78
N THR A 172 83.29 29.09 7.38
CA THR A 172 84.61 28.64 7.86
C THR A 172 85.21 29.47 8.99
N GLY A 173 84.61 30.60 9.37
CA GLY A 173 85.10 31.46 10.45
C GLY A 173 86.34 32.29 10.07
N ALA A 174 86.70 32.34 8.78
CA ALA A 174 87.86 33.04 8.26
C ALA A 174 87.51 34.44 7.71
N ILE A 175 88.29 35.44 8.10
CA ILE A 175 88.37 36.76 7.47
C ILE A 175 89.50 36.73 6.44
N SER A 176 89.27 37.29 5.25
CA SER A 176 90.29 37.46 4.22
C SER A 176 90.15 38.80 3.49
N GLY A 177 91.25 39.34 2.96
CA GLY A 177 91.23 40.56 2.14
C GLY A 177 92.47 41.42 2.32
N ALA A 178 92.34 42.74 2.22
CA ALA A 178 93.39 43.70 2.56
C ALA A 178 92.77 44.98 3.13
N PHE A 179 93.42 45.58 4.14
CA PHE A 179 92.97 46.86 4.72
C PHE A 179 93.31 48.03 3.78
N THR A 180 92.33 48.90 3.51
CA THR A 180 92.49 50.07 2.61
C THR A 180 92.98 51.33 3.32
N VAL A 181 92.90 51.39 4.66
CA VAL A 181 93.22 52.55 5.51
C VAL A 181 94.04 52.08 6.73
N PRO A 182 95.06 52.84 7.20
CA PRO A 182 95.79 52.54 8.43
C PRO A 182 94.98 52.90 9.68
N GLY A 183 95.18 52.18 10.78
CA GLY A 183 94.43 52.42 12.03
C GLY A 183 94.41 51.21 12.95
N ILE A 184 93.60 51.31 14.01
CA ILE A 184 93.32 50.20 14.94
C ILE A 184 91.86 49.79 14.75
N TYR A 185 91.63 48.52 14.43
CA TYR A 185 90.31 47.97 14.10
C TYR A 185 89.94 46.88 15.10
N THR A 186 88.76 46.95 15.71
CA THR A 186 88.21 45.85 16.52
C THR A 186 87.18 45.09 15.69
N LEU A 187 87.60 43.95 15.14
CA LEU A 187 86.75 43.05 14.35
C LEU A 187 86.00 42.12 15.30
N GLY A 188 84.70 41.97 15.11
CA GLY A 188 83.85 41.07 15.90
C GLY A 188 83.36 39.89 15.07
N VAL A 189 82.97 38.81 15.76
CA VAL A 189 82.20 37.71 15.17
C VAL A 189 81.16 37.22 16.18
N GLU A 190 79.91 37.08 15.72
CA GLU A 190 78.91 36.23 16.36
C GLU A 190 79.01 34.84 15.73
N SER A 191 78.87 33.78 16.53
CA SER A 191 78.83 32.39 16.06
C SER A 191 77.65 31.65 16.65
N CYS A 192 77.07 30.71 15.90
CA CYS A 192 75.98 29.86 16.33
C CYS A 192 76.17 28.43 15.85
N ASP A 193 75.87 27.44 16.70
CA ASP A 193 75.88 26.02 16.33
C ASP A 193 74.49 25.51 15.89
N GLN A 194 74.42 24.25 15.43
CA GLN A 194 73.17 23.63 14.97
C GLN A 194 72.18 23.27 16.09
N SER A 195 72.56 23.47 17.36
CA SER A 195 71.63 23.38 18.51
C SER A 195 71.09 24.75 18.93
N GLY A 196 71.49 25.83 18.25
CA GLY A 196 71.04 27.19 18.53
C GLY A 196 71.80 27.88 19.67
N ASN A 197 72.91 27.30 20.15
CA ASN A 197 73.80 27.97 21.10
C ASN A 197 74.53 29.10 20.37
N THR A 198 74.64 30.29 20.97
CA THR A 198 75.40 31.43 20.42
C THR A 198 76.61 31.80 21.28
N ALA A 199 77.65 32.33 20.65
CA ALA A 199 78.85 32.84 21.31
C ALA A 199 79.52 33.94 20.45
N GLU A 200 79.99 34.99 21.09
CA GLU A 200 80.70 36.12 20.46
C GLU A 200 82.22 36.05 20.70
N GLY A 201 82.98 36.69 19.82
CA GLY A 201 84.41 36.93 19.99
C GLY A 201 84.88 38.18 19.26
N PHE A 202 85.96 38.79 19.76
CA PHE A 202 86.53 40.02 19.22
C PHE A 202 88.05 39.90 19.07
N VAL A 203 88.60 40.58 18.07
CA VAL A 203 90.05 40.74 17.88
C VAL A 203 90.38 42.18 17.51
N THR A 204 91.42 42.75 18.14
CA THR A 204 91.98 44.04 17.75
C THR A 204 93.12 43.83 16.76
N ILE A 205 93.03 44.44 15.59
CA ILE A 205 94.04 44.42 14.53
C ILE A 205 94.67 45.81 14.42
N VAL A 206 96.01 45.88 14.42
CA VAL A 206 96.77 47.11 14.19
C VAL A 206 97.26 47.14 12.75
N VAL A 207 96.88 48.18 12.01
CA VAL A 207 97.21 48.35 10.59
C VAL A 207 98.14 49.54 10.43
N GLY A 208 99.42 49.26 10.18
CA GLY A 208 100.41 50.27 9.86
C GLY A 208 100.16 50.92 8.49
N ASP A 209 100.67 52.13 8.32
CA ASP A 209 100.71 52.85 7.04
C ASP A 209 101.71 52.24 6.04
N GLY A 210 102.65 51.43 6.55
CA GLY A 210 103.80 50.84 5.84
C GLY A 210 105.15 51.30 6.39
N SER A 211 105.17 52.28 7.29
CA SER A 211 106.38 52.99 7.72
C SER A 211 107.02 52.41 8.99
N VAL A 212 107.80 51.34 8.80
CA VAL A 212 108.84 50.85 9.75
C VAL A 212 108.30 50.12 11.02
N LYS A 213 109.21 49.43 11.72
CA LYS A 213 108.98 48.46 12.81
C LYS A 213 109.42 49.01 14.19
N SER A 214 108.95 48.38 15.26
CA SER A 214 109.08 48.76 16.69
C SER A 214 110.51 48.99 17.25
N SER A 215 110.67 49.90 18.22
CA SER A 215 111.59 49.81 19.40
C SER A 215 111.60 51.10 20.28
N SER A 216 112.41 51.15 21.36
CA SER A 216 112.32 52.11 22.50
C SER A 216 113.67 52.80 22.88
N ALA A 217 113.65 53.99 23.52
CA ALA A 217 114.81 54.84 23.94
C ALA A 217 114.36 55.94 24.97
N VAL A 218 115.13 56.79 25.70
CA VAL A 218 116.54 56.96 26.21
C VAL A 218 116.52 58.08 27.33
N ALA A 219 117.60 58.41 28.06
CA ALA A 219 117.60 59.31 29.25
C ALA A 219 118.82 60.27 29.46
N GLN A 220 118.73 61.15 30.50
CA GLN A 220 119.79 61.85 31.31
C GLN A 220 120.33 63.30 31.04
N VAL A 221 120.99 63.86 32.09
CA VAL A 221 122.05 64.94 32.20
C VAL A 221 121.70 66.32 32.83
N SER A 222 122.69 67.03 33.45
CA SER A 222 122.60 68.23 34.35
C SER A 222 123.91 69.08 34.46
N SER A 223 123.94 70.28 35.12
CA SER A 223 125.07 70.88 35.96
C SER A 223 125.27 72.46 36.00
N LEU A 224 126.12 72.95 36.96
CA LEU A 224 127.02 74.17 37.03
C LEU A 224 126.70 75.45 37.88
N ASN A 225 127.62 75.88 38.81
CA ASN A 225 128.54 77.08 38.75
C ASN A 225 129.31 77.50 40.06
N LYS A 226 130.29 78.45 39.99
CA LYS A 226 131.20 79.01 41.06
C LYS A 226 131.70 80.46 40.77
N VAL A 227 132.08 81.28 41.79
CA VAL A 227 132.93 82.53 41.70
C VAL A 227 133.69 82.85 43.03
N THR A 228 134.81 83.62 43.03
CA THR A 228 135.61 84.10 44.22
C THR A 228 136.47 85.37 43.91
N VAL A 229 136.78 86.28 44.87
CA VAL A 229 137.79 87.39 44.78
C VAL A 229 138.38 87.77 46.19
N GLN A 230 139.44 88.62 46.31
CA GLN A 230 140.24 88.89 47.55
C GLN A 230 140.89 90.32 47.65
N ASN A 231 141.64 90.60 48.75
CA ASN A 231 142.47 91.77 49.17
C ASN A 231 141.75 93.01 49.78
N GLN A 232 141.99 93.45 51.05
CA GLN A 232 143.16 94.13 51.71
C GLN A 232 143.14 95.68 51.58
N VAL A 233 143.60 96.57 52.50
CA VAL A 233 144.40 96.54 53.78
C VAL A 233 143.88 97.65 54.78
N PRO A 234 144.37 97.80 56.06
CA PRO A 234 143.64 98.51 57.15
C PRO A 234 144.17 99.90 57.61
N PHE A 235 143.35 100.62 58.39
CA PHE A 235 143.71 101.79 59.23
C PHE A 235 142.90 101.83 60.56
N VAL A 236 143.19 102.81 61.44
CA VAL A 236 142.78 102.89 62.86
C VAL A 236 141.27 103.17 63.07
N TYR A 237 140.69 102.59 64.13
CA TYR A 237 139.27 102.72 64.51
C TYR A 237 138.96 103.99 65.31
N ASP A 238 137.90 104.71 64.90
CA ASP A 238 137.16 105.67 65.73
C ASP A 238 136.01 104.94 66.45
N VAL A 239 136.08 104.88 67.78
CA VAL A 239 135.08 104.20 68.62
C VAL A 239 133.72 104.91 68.56
N SER A 240 133.71 106.23 68.35
CA SER A 240 132.50 107.05 68.19
C SER A 240 131.71 106.62 66.95
N ALA A 241 132.42 106.42 65.84
CA ALA A 241 131.85 105.95 64.58
C ALA A 241 131.30 104.51 64.71
N VAL A 242 131.99 103.62 65.43
CA VAL A 242 131.50 102.25 65.70
C VAL A 242 130.20 102.28 66.51
N GLN A 243 130.09 103.13 67.54
CA GLN A 243 128.89 103.16 68.37
C GLN A 243 127.69 103.82 67.66
N ALA A 244 127.94 104.76 66.75
CA ALA A 244 126.93 105.27 65.82
C ALA A 244 126.47 104.20 64.82
N GLN A 245 127.40 103.41 64.26
CA GLN A 245 127.08 102.28 63.38
C GLN A 245 126.29 101.18 64.10
N GLN A 246 126.62 100.87 65.36
CA GLN A 246 125.84 99.95 66.19
C GLN A 246 124.42 100.46 66.43
N THR A 247 124.26 101.74 66.78
CA THR A 247 122.93 102.35 67.01
C THR A 247 122.05 102.30 65.76
N GLU A 248 122.61 102.56 64.57
CA GLU A 248 121.87 102.46 63.31
C GLU A 248 121.60 101.01 62.89
N ALA A 249 122.53 100.07 63.16
CA ALA A 249 122.32 98.65 62.94
C ALA A 249 121.23 98.07 63.85
N ASP A 250 121.20 98.44 65.14
CA ASP A 250 120.14 98.06 66.08
C ASP A 250 118.78 98.63 65.64
N LYS A 251 118.74 99.89 65.22
CA LYS A 251 117.54 100.54 64.65
C LYS A 251 117.04 99.81 63.40
N GLN A 252 117.93 99.37 62.51
CA GLN A 252 117.58 98.54 61.35
C GLN A 252 117.12 97.14 61.74
N LEU A 253 117.72 96.54 62.77
CA LEU A 253 117.30 95.24 63.33
C LEU A 253 115.91 95.31 63.97
N PHE A 254 115.60 96.37 64.73
CA PHE A 254 114.26 96.61 65.28
C PHE A 254 113.23 96.90 64.18
N ALA A 255 113.59 97.66 63.14
CA ALA A 255 112.72 97.89 61.98
C ALA A 255 112.43 96.58 61.22
N ALA A 256 113.45 95.73 61.01
CA ALA A 256 113.29 94.41 60.41
C ALA A 256 112.43 93.47 61.28
N LEU A 257 112.62 93.48 62.60
CA LEU A 257 111.81 92.70 63.54
C LEU A 257 110.34 93.17 63.55
N ALA A 258 110.09 94.48 63.48
CA ALA A 258 108.75 95.05 63.33
C ALA A 258 108.10 94.61 62.00
N ALA A 259 108.84 94.65 60.88
CA ALA A 259 108.37 94.17 59.59
C ALA A 259 108.05 92.65 59.60
N VAL A 260 108.90 91.84 60.26
CA VAL A 260 108.65 90.39 60.45
C VAL A 260 107.38 90.15 61.29
N ASN A 261 107.14 90.96 62.32
CA ASN A 261 105.93 90.82 63.15
C ASN A 261 104.66 91.29 62.39
N ALA A 262 104.74 92.33 61.57
CA ALA A 262 103.66 92.72 60.67
C ALA A 262 103.36 91.62 59.62
N ALA A 263 104.40 91.01 59.04
CA ALA A 263 104.24 89.88 58.11
C ALA A 263 103.61 88.65 58.78
N LYS A 264 103.94 88.35 60.05
CA LYS A 264 103.28 87.29 60.83
C LYS A 264 101.79 87.59 61.08
N ALA A 265 101.44 88.85 61.39
CA ALA A 265 100.04 89.24 61.57
C ALA A 265 99.23 89.08 60.27
N GLU A 266 99.79 89.49 59.13
CA GLU A 266 99.15 89.31 57.82
C GLU A 266 99.09 87.84 57.38
N LEU A 267 100.07 87.00 57.75
CA LEU A 267 100.00 85.55 57.55
C LEU A 267 98.86 84.93 58.39
N ALA A 268 98.69 85.35 59.65
CA ALA A 268 97.59 84.89 60.50
C ALA A 268 96.21 85.32 59.95
N ASN A 269 96.11 86.54 59.44
CA ASN A 269 94.93 87.05 58.72
C ASN A 269 94.61 86.18 57.49
N ARG A 270 95.60 85.90 56.64
CA ARG A 270 95.45 85.02 55.47
C ARG A 270 95.10 83.58 55.83
N GLN A 271 95.63 83.04 56.92
CA GLN A 271 95.27 81.71 57.42
C GLN A 271 93.81 81.68 57.91
N SER A 272 93.33 82.74 58.57
CA SER A 272 91.92 82.88 58.97
C SER A 272 90.98 82.90 57.76
N ILE A 273 91.35 83.67 56.71
CA ILE A 273 90.61 83.72 55.44
C ILE A 273 90.61 82.34 54.75
N TYR A 274 91.76 81.66 54.68
CA TYR A 274 91.89 80.31 54.13
C TYR A 274 90.97 79.33 54.88
N ASN A 275 91.01 79.31 56.22
CA ASN A 275 90.16 78.46 57.03
C ASN A 275 88.67 78.73 56.79
N SER A 276 88.27 80.00 56.65
CA SER A 276 86.89 80.40 56.33
C SER A 276 86.44 79.93 54.94
N ILE A 277 87.33 80.01 53.94
CA ILE A 277 87.08 79.50 52.58
C ILE A 277 86.96 77.98 52.60
N ASN A 278 87.84 77.26 53.31
CA ASN A 278 87.80 75.81 53.41
C ASN A 278 86.49 75.31 54.05
N VAL A 279 86.01 75.96 55.12
CA VAL A 279 84.71 75.63 55.74
C VAL A 279 83.54 75.85 54.76
N LYS A 280 83.58 76.92 53.96
CA LYS A 280 82.56 77.17 52.92
C LYS A 280 82.63 76.15 51.78
N LEU A 281 83.83 75.73 51.39
CA LEU A 281 84.03 74.69 50.37
C LEU A 281 83.44 73.36 50.83
N THR A 282 83.80 72.87 52.03
CA THR A 282 83.24 71.64 52.60
C THR A 282 81.72 71.69 52.78
N ALA A 283 81.17 72.86 53.10
CA ALA A 283 79.71 73.06 53.14
C ALA A 283 79.05 73.04 51.75
N ALA A 284 79.74 73.48 50.70
CA ALA A 284 79.27 73.40 49.32
C ALA A 284 79.36 71.97 48.77
N GLU A 285 80.47 71.26 49.02
CA GLU A 285 80.69 69.84 48.69
C GLU A 285 79.59 68.98 49.32
N ALA A 286 79.37 69.10 50.63
CA ALA A 286 78.33 68.36 51.35
C ALA A 286 76.88 68.72 50.94
N ASN A 287 76.68 69.81 50.18
CA ASN A 287 75.38 70.14 49.56
C ASN A 287 75.28 69.63 48.11
N ALA A 288 76.39 69.57 47.37
CA ALA A 288 76.47 68.90 46.08
C ALA A 288 76.22 67.39 46.22
N ASP A 289 76.79 66.75 47.24
CA ASP A 289 76.55 65.32 47.55
C ASP A 289 75.06 65.03 47.84
N LYS A 290 74.40 65.91 48.61
CA LYS A 290 72.95 65.80 48.87
C LYS A 290 72.12 65.97 47.60
N ALA A 291 72.51 66.89 46.71
CA ALA A 291 71.84 67.09 45.43
C ALA A 291 72.03 65.90 44.50
N ALA A 292 73.24 65.31 44.46
CA ALA A 292 73.54 64.10 43.70
C ALA A 292 72.75 62.89 44.23
N ALA A 293 72.68 62.71 45.55
CA ALA A 293 71.86 61.67 46.18
C ALA A 293 70.35 61.84 45.88
N ALA A 294 69.83 63.08 45.95
CA ALA A 294 68.45 63.37 45.58
C ALA A 294 68.15 63.07 44.10
N ALA A 295 69.08 63.40 43.19
CA ALA A 295 68.96 63.09 41.77
C ALA A 295 69.03 61.57 41.48
N ALA A 296 69.85 60.82 42.24
CA ALA A 296 69.89 59.35 42.14
C ALA A 296 68.56 58.70 42.56
N THR A 297 67.96 59.17 43.66
CA THR A 297 66.62 58.74 44.11
C THR A 297 65.55 59.09 43.06
N ALA A 298 65.54 60.31 42.55
CA ALA A 298 64.58 60.74 41.52
C ALA A 298 64.68 59.92 40.22
N ASN A 299 65.89 59.53 39.80
CA ASN A 299 66.09 58.62 38.66
C ASN A 299 65.56 57.20 38.95
N THR A 300 65.79 56.70 40.17
CA THR A 300 65.27 55.40 40.63
C THR A 300 63.73 55.40 40.62
N ASP A 301 63.09 56.47 41.12
CA ASP A 301 61.64 56.61 41.14
C ASP A 301 61.04 56.75 39.73
N ARG A 302 61.73 57.47 38.83
CA ARG A 302 61.37 57.55 37.41
C ARG A 302 61.39 56.17 36.73
N GLU A 303 62.38 55.34 37.04
CA GLU A 303 62.49 53.98 36.50
C GLU A 303 61.46 53.03 37.13
N ASN A 304 61.19 53.15 38.42
CA ASN A 304 60.08 52.45 39.09
C ASN A 304 58.72 52.83 38.47
N ALA A 305 58.49 54.12 38.17
CA ALA A 305 57.28 54.59 37.50
C ALA A 305 57.16 54.05 36.06
N ALA A 306 58.25 54.06 35.28
CA ALA A 306 58.27 53.50 33.94
C ALA A 306 58.02 51.97 33.93
N ASN A 307 58.61 51.25 34.87
CA ASN A 307 58.37 49.81 35.05
C ASN A 307 56.92 49.50 35.45
N ARG A 308 56.32 50.30 36.35
CA ARG A 308 54.90 50.20 36.71
C ARG A 308 53.99 50.48 35.51
N LEU A 309 54.24 51.54 34.74
CA LEU A 309 53.48 51.85 33.53
C LEU A 309 53.55 50.71 32.50
N LYS A 310 54.74 50.12 32.29
CA LYS A 310 54.91 48.96 31.41
C LYS A 310 54.08 47.76 31.88
N GLN A 311 54.11 47.45 33.19
CA GLN A 311 53.30 46.38 33.79
C GLN A 311 51.79 46.65 33.65
N THR A 312 51.34 47.88 33.89
CA THR A 312 49.93 48.29 33.71
C THR A 312 49.48 48.13 32.26
N ASN A 313 50.30 48.55 31.29
CA ASN A 313 49.97 48.37 29.87
C ASN A 313 49.92 46.88 29.47
N THR A 314 50.85 46.05 29.95
CA THR A 314 50.76 44.59 29.75
C THR A 314 49.49 43.99 30.36
N ALA A 315 49.07 44.46 31.54
CA ALA A 315 47.84 44.01 32.19
C ALA A 315 46.57 44.49 31.46
N LEU A 316 46.60 45.70 30.87
CA LEU A 316 45.51 46.25 30.06
C LEU A 316 45.31 45.45 28.77
N ASN A 317 46.37 45.26 27.97
CA ASN A 317 46.31 44.46 26.74
C ASN A 317 45.81 43.03 27.04
N ALA A 318 46.29 42.40 28.13
CA ALA A 318 45.83 41.08 28.57
C ALA A 318 44.39 41.05 29.14
N ALA A 319 43.75 42.20 29.35
CA ALA A 319 42.32 42.34 29.63
C ALA A 319 41.52 42.58 28.34
N GLU A 320 42.04 43.35 27.39
CA GLU A 320 41.47 43.54 26.05
C GLU A 320 41.40 42.20 25.29
N ASP A 321 42.47 41.40 25.30
CA ASP A 321 42.49 40.04 24.72
C ASP A 321 41.39 39.14 25.31
N LYS A 322 41.16 39.22 26.63
CA LYS A 322 40.12 38.45 27.32
C LYS A 322 38.72 38.95 26.96
N LEU A 323 38.54 40.26 26.79
CA LEU A 323 37.28 40.85 26.33
C LEU A 323 36.97 40.43 24.89
N ASN A 324 37.97 40.48 24.00
CA ASN A 324 37.85 40.02 22.61
C ASN A 324 37.51 38.53 22.53
N LEU A 325 38.14 37.69 23.35
CA LEU A 325 37.81 36.26 23.45
C LEU A 325 36.39 36.02 24.00
N ALA A 326 35.96 36.79 25.00
CA ALA A 326 34.60 36.70 25.55
C ALA A 326 33.53 37.12 24.51
N LEU A 327 33.79 38.18 23.72
CA LEU A 327 32.93 38.60 22.62
C LEU A 327 32.85 37.54 21.51
N LEU A 328 33.97 36.88 21.17
CA LEU A 328 33.99 35.78 20.21
C LEU A 328 33.17 34.57 20.71
N TYR A 329 33.28 34.22 22.00
CA TYR A 329 32.45 33.19 22.61
C TYR A 329 30.96 33.58 22.68
N GLN A 330 30.64 34.85 22.93
CA GLN A 330 29.27 35.36 22.89
C GLN A 330 28.66 35.24 21.48
N ALA A 331 29.43 35.59 20.43
CA ALA A 331 28.99 35.44 19.04
C ALA A 331 28.77 33.97 18.67
N GLY A 332 29.69 33.07 19.04
CA GLY A 332 29.56 31.63 18.84
C GLY A 332 28.35 31.02 19.58
N ALA A 333 28.08 31.48 20.80
CA ALA A 333 26.89 31.08 21.56
C ALA A 333 25.60 31.56 20.89
N LEU A 334 25.55 32.82 20.44
CA LEU A 334 24.40 33.39 19.73
C LEU A 334 24.08 32.64 18.44
N ASP A 335 25.09 32.26 17.65
CA ASP A 335 24.89 31.45 16.44
C ASP A 335 24.47 30.00 16.75
N ASN A 336 24.83 29.46 17.91
CA ASN A 336 24.32 28.16 18.35
C ASN A 336 22.86 28.26 18.83
N VAL A 337 22.43 29.38 19.43
CA VAL A 337 21.02 29.67 19.72
C VAL A 337 20.20 29.74 18.42
N LYS A 338 20.65 30.51 17.41
CA LYS A 338 19.98 30.57 16.09
C LYS A 338 19.83 29.20 15.42
N LYS A 339 20.84 28.33 15.55
CA LYS A 339 20.78 26.93 15.06
C LYS A 339 19.73 26.12 15.83
N ALA A 340 19.66 26.27 17.16
CA ALA A 340 18.66 25.61 17.99
C ALA A 340 17.23 26.08 17.67
N GLU A 341 17.01 27.39 17.50
CA GLU A 341 15.73 27.97 17.08
C GLU A 341 15.28 27.42 15.71
N LYS A 342 16.18 27.39 14.72
CA LYS A 342 15.89 26.79 13.40
C LYS A 342 15.58 25.30 13.49
N ASN A 343 16.30 24.55 14.34
CA ASN A 343 16.03 23.13 14.55
C ASN A 343 14.68 22.89 15.25
N LEU A 344 14.29 23.75 16.20
CA LEU A 344 12.98 23.72 16.86
C LEU A 344 11.86 24.01 15.86
N ALA A 345 12.01 25.03 15.01
CA ALA A 345 11.04 25.33 13.94
C ALA A 345 10.88 24.16 12.94
N ASN A 346 11.99 23.54 12.54
CA ASN A 346 11.99 22.35 11.69
C ASN A 346 11.29 21.14 12.37
N ALA A 347 11.48 20.97 13.69
CA ALA A 347 10.83 19.92 14.46
C ALA A 347 9.32 20.17 14.60
N GLN A 348 8.91 21.42 14.84
CA GLN A 348 7.50 21.82 14.91
C GLN A 348 6.77 21.60 13.57
N SER A 349 7.41 21.91 12.43
CA SER A 349 6.85 21.60 11.11
C SER A 349 6.58 20.11 10.98
N LYS A 350 7.60 19.27 11.22
CA LYS A 350 7.48 17.80 11.14
C LYS A 350 6.41 17.23 12.08
N PHE A 351 6.24 17.81 13.26
CA PHE A 351 5.17 17.44 14.20
C PHE A 351 3.78 17.79 13.62
N ASN A 352 3.62 18.98 13.07
CA ASN A 352 2.37 19.40 12.43
C ASN A 352 2.04 18.51 11.21
N ASP A 353 3.04 18.20 10.38
CA ASP A 353 2.91 17.32 9.20
C ASP A 353 2.47 15.91 9.62
N ALA A 354 3.08 15.35 10.67
CA ALA A 354 2.73 14.04 11.23
C ALA A 354 1.32 14.03 11.86
N SER A 355 0.92 15.11 12.53
CA SER A 355 -0.42 15.27 13.09
C SER A 355 -1.49 15.33 12.00
N ALA A 356 -1.24 16.06 10.90
CA ALA A 356 -2.12 16.09 9.73
C ALA A 356 -2.22 14.72 9.04
N ALA A 357 -1.11 13.99 8.93
CA ALA A 357 -1.10 12.62 8.39
C ALA A 357 -1.90 11.63 9.26
N LEU A 358 -1.83 11.75 10.59
CA LEU A 358 -2.63 10.95 11.52
C LEU A 358 -4.13 11.21 11.34
N ALA A 359 -4.55 12.48 11.33
CA ALA A 359 -5.96 12.84 11.12
C ALA A 359 -6.50 12.36 9.76
N ALA A 360 -5.66 12.35 8.72
CA ALA A 360 -6.00 11.78 7.41
C ALA A 360 -6.16 10.24 7.47
N ALA A 361 -5.31 9.54 8.22
CA ALA A 361 -5.41 8.09 8.43
C ALA A 361 -6.64 7.70 9.26
N GLU A 362 -6.98 8.46 10.30
CA GLU A 362 -8.21 8.27 11.09
C GLU A 362 -9.47 8.43 10.23
N LYS A 363 -9.50 9.45 9.37
CA LYS A 363 -10.59 9.65 8.40
C LYS A 363 -10.67 8.51 7.37
N ALA A 364 -9.54 7.99 6.92
CA ALA A 364 -9.49 6.83 6.03
C ALA A 364 -10.04 5.56 6.71
N LEU A 365 -9.71 5.35 8.00
CA LEU A 365 -10.25 4.25 8.81
C LEU A 365 -11.77 4.36 9.00
N GLN A 366 -12.29 5.56 9.30
CA GLN A 366 -13.73 5.81 9.40
C GLN A 366 -14.45 5.49 8.08
N ASN A 367 -13.90 5.94 6.95
CA ASN A 367 -14.44 5.61 5.62
C ASN A 367 -14.43 4.10 5.34
N ALA A 368 -13.34 3.41 5.67
CA ALA A 368 -13.23 1.96 5.50
C ALA A 368 -14.26 1.20 6.36
N GLN A 369 -14.49 1.64 7.60
CA GLN A 369 -15.51 1.06 8.49
C GLN A 369 -16.93 1.30 7.96
N ALA A 370 -17.23 2.47 7.39
CA ALA A 370 -18.51 2.76 6.75
C ALA A 370 -18.75 1.86 5.52
N VAL A 371 -17.74 1.66 4.67
CA VAL A 371 -17.81 0.73 3.53
C VAL A 371 -18.02 -0.72 4.00
N LEU A 372 -17.31 -1.17 5.04
CA LEU A 372 -17.48 -2.51 5.61
C LEU A 372 -18.91 -2.72 6.14
N ASN A 373 -19.47 -1.73 6.83
CA ASN A 373 -20.84 -1.79 7.34
C ASN A 373 -21.87 -1.86 6.19
N ALA A 374 -21.68 -1.05 5.13
CA ALA A 374 -22.54 -1.09 3.94
C ALA A 374 -22.45 -2.45 3.21
N LYS A 375 -21.26 -3.06 3.13
CA LYS A 375 -21.10 -4.40 2.54
C LYS A 375 -21.79 -5.50 3.36
N LYS A 376 -21.70 -5.47 4.70
CA LYS A 376 -22.45 -6.38 5.58
C LYS A 376 -23.97 -6.27 5.42
N LEU A 377 -24.49 -5.06 5.23
CA LEU A 377 -25.91 -4.84 4.96
C LEU A 377 -26.32 -5.42 3.59
N ALA A 378 -25.51 -5.21 2.55
CA ALA A 378 -25.75 -5.78 1.23
C ALA A 378 -25.69 -7.33 1.24
N GLU A 379 -24.77 -7.92 2.01
CA GLU A 379 -24.68 -9.36 2.23
C GLU A 379 -25.93 -9.92 2.93
N ALA A 380 -26.43 -9.24 3.99
CA ALA A 380 -27.66 -9.63 4.66
C ALA A 380 -28.89 -9.55 3.72
N GLN A 381 -28.95 -8.55 2.85
CA GLN A 381 -30.00 -8.45 1.83
C GLN A 381 -29.86 -9.56 0.77
N ALA A 382 -28.65 -9.85 0.29
CA ALA A 382 -28.42 -10.93 -0.67
C ALA A 382 -28.82 -12.31 -0.11
N ASN A 383 -28.45 -12.60 1.14
CA ASN A 383 -28.87 -13.80 1.85
C ASN A 383 -30.40 -13.88 2.07
N THR A 384 -31.07 -12.74 2.21
CA THR A 384 -32.54 -12.67 2.31
C THR A 384 -33.19 -12.94 0.95
N ASN A 385 -32.67 -12.34 -0.12
CA ASN A 385 -33.14 -12.57 -1.49
C ASN A 385 -32.96 -14.05 -1.90
N LEU A 386 -31.81 -14.67 -1.56
CA LEU A 386 -31.56 -16.09 -1.79
C LEU A 386 -32.57 -16.99 -1.06
N LYS A 387 -32.88 -16.71 0.21
CA LYS A 387 -33.89 -17.44 0.98
C LYS A 387 -35.30 -17.31 0.40
N ASN A 388 -35.64 -16.16 -0.20
CA ASN A 388 -36.93 -15.97 -0.87
C ASN A 388 -36.96 -16.73 -2.21
N ALA A 389 -35.93 -16.58 -3.05
CA ALA A 389 -35.82 -17.34 -4.30
C ALA A 389 -35.88 -18.87 -4.07
N GLN A 390 -35.29 -19.39 -2.99
CA GLN A 390 -35.40 -20.80 -2.63
C GLN A 390 -36.84 -21.21 -2.24
N LYS A 391 -37.60 -20.35 -1.56
CA LYS A 391 -39.03 -20.62 -1.26
C LYS A 391 -39.88 -20.60 -2.52
N ASP A 392 -39.64 -19.64 -3.41
CA ASP A 392 -40.41 -19.51 -4.65
C ASP A 392 -40.08 -20.65 -5.64
N TYR A 393 -38.83 -21.10 -5.68
CA TYR A 393 -38.44 -22.34 -6.37
C TYR A 393 -39.14 -23.58 -5.78
N ASN A 394 -39.18 -23.72 -4.45
CA ASN A 394 -39.87 -24.83 -3.80
C ASN A 394 -41.37 -24.82 -4.13
N ARG A 395 -42.04 -23.67 -4.05
CA ARG A 395 -43.45 -23.50 -4.42
C ARG A 395 -43.69 -23.86 -5.89
N ALA A 396 -42.87 -23.35 -6.82
CA ALA A 396 -43.01 -23.67 -8.23
C ALA A 396 -42.85 -25.18 -8.51
N ASN A 397 -42.06 -25.89 -7.72
CA ASN A 397 -41.94 -27.35 -7.79
C ASN A 397 -43.14 -28.09 -7.17
N GLU A 398 -43.78 -27.52 -6.13
CA GLU A 398 -45.08 -28.01 -5.60
C GLU A 398 -46.20 -27.82 -6.64
N ASP A 399 -46.34 -26.60 -7.20
CA ASP A 399 -47.29 -26.26 -8.26
C ASP A 399 -47.13 -27.16 -9.49
N LEU A 400 -45.88 -27.44 -9.91
CA LEU A 400 -45.58 -28.36 -11.01
C LEU A 400 -46.03 -29.80 -10.72
N ASN A 401 -45.96 -30.25 -9.47
CA ASN A 401 -46.37 -31.61 -9.10
C ASN A 401 -47.89 -31.74 -8.97
N ASP A 402 -48.59 -30.71 -8.50
CA ASP A 402 -50.06 -30.65 -8.57
C ASP A 402 -50.56 -30.53 -10.03
N ALA A 403 -49.87 -29.77 -10.89
CA ALA A 403 -50.16 -29.72 -12.32
C ALA A 403 -50.00 -31.09 -13.01
N LYS A 404 -48.93 -31.85 -12.70
CA LYS A 404 -48.76 -33.24 -13.18
C LYS A 404 -49.90 -34.13 -12.69
N LYS A 405 -50.30 -34.02 -11.42
CA LYS A 405 -51.42 -34.79 -10.87
C LYS A 405 -52.73 -34.47 -11.61
N LYS A 406 -53.05 -33.19 -11.82
CA LYS A 406 -54.20 -32.74 -12.61
C LYS A 406 -54.17 -33.25 -14.05
N LEU A 407 -53.00 -33.30 -14.68
CA LEU A 407 -52.83 -33.88 -16.02
C LEU A 407 -53.13 -35.38 -16.03
N ASN A 408 -52.59 -36.16 -15.08
CA ASN A 408 -52.89 -37.60 -14.98
C ASN A 408 -54.40 -37.84 -14.77
N ASN A 409 -55.03 -37.13 -13.82
CA ASN A 409 -56.48 -37.19 -13.60
C ASN A 409 -57.29 -36.85 -14.87
N ALA A 410 -56.81 -35.91 -15.70
CA ALA A 410 -57.46 -35.56 -16.96
C ALA A 410 -57.26 -36.63 -18.05
N GLN A 411 -56.12 -37.33 -18.07
CA GLN A 411 -55.88 -38.47 -18.95
C GLN A 411 -56.74 -39.68 -18.56
N GLU A 412 -56.89 -39.96 -17.25
CA GLU A 412 -57.80 -40.98 -16.73
C GLU A 412 -59.26 -40.68 -17.10
N ALA A 413 -59.69 -39.43 -16.95
CA ALA A 413 -61.03 -38.99 -17.36
C ALA A 413 -61.23 -39.03 -18.89
N GLN A 414 -60.19 -38.75 -19.68
CA GLN A 414 -60.22 -38.88 -21.14
C GLN A 414 -60.38 -40.35 -21.56
N GLN A 415 -59.66 -41.27 -20.93
CA GLN A 415 -59.80 -42.71 -21.20
C GLN A 415 -61.22 -43.20 -20.85
N ALA A 416 -61.73 -42.84 -19.66
CA ALA A 416 -63.09 -43.19 -19.27
C ALA A 416 -64.15 -42.67 -20.27
N ALA A 417 -63.99 -41.44 -20.77
CA ALA A 417 -64.88 -40.89 -21.80
C ALA A 417 -64.75 -41.59 -23.17
N GLN A 418 -63.59 -42.15 -23.50
CA GLN A 418 -63.38 -42.97 -24.70
C GLN A 418 -63.98 -44.38 -24.55
N ASP A 419 -63.92 -44.94 -23.34
CA ASP A 419 -64.56 -46.22 -22.99
C ASP A 419 -66.10 -46.07 -23.01
N ASP A 420 -66.65 -44.99 -22.44
CA ASP A 420 -68.07 -44.64 -22.49
C ASP A 420 -68.55 -44.39 -23.94
N LEU A 421 -67.76 -43.68 -24.77
CA LEU A 421 -68.07 -43.49 -26.19
C LEU A 421 -68.08 -44.83 -26.95
N THR A 422 -67.14 -45.72 -26.63
CA THR A 422 -67.09 -47.08 -27.20
C THR A 422 -68.32 -47.89 -26.78
N LYS A 423 -68.72 -47.82 -25.51
CA LYS A 423 -69.96 -48.44 -25.02
C LYS A 423 -71.19 -47.87 -25.72
N ALA A 424 -71.34 -46.54 -25.81
CA ALA A 424 -72.46 -45.90 -26.47
C ALA A 424 -72.54 -46.24 -27.98
N THR A 425 -71.40 -46.42 -28.64
CA THR A 425 -71.33 -46.88 -30.04
C THR A 425 -71.82 -48.33 -30.18
N ASN A 426 -71.47 -49.21 -29.24
CA ASN A 426 -71.97 -50.58 -29.19
C ASN A 426 -73.48 -50.63 -28.88
N ASP A 427 -73.94 -49.86 -27.89
CA ASP A 427 -75.37 -49.75 -27.53
C ASP A 427 -76.19 -49.25 -28.73
N LEU A 428 -75.68 -48.25 -29.48
CA LEU A 428 -76.31 -47.74 -30.71
C LEU A 428 -76.35 -48.79 -31.83
N SER A 429 -75.27 -49.58 -32.01
CA SER A 429 -75.23 -50.68 -32.97
C SER A 429 -76.27 -51.76 -32.64
N LEU A 430 -76.44 -52.11 -31.36
CA LEU A 430 -77.48 -53.03 -30.90
C LEU A 430 -78.89 -52.45 -31.08
N ALA A 431 -79.08 -51.15 -30.81
CA ALA A 431 -80.35 -50.47 -31.04
C ALA A 431 -80.73 -50.42 -32.53
N GLN A 432 -79.76 -50.20 -33.43
CA GLN A 432 -79.96 -50.25 -34.88
C GLN A 432 -80.36 -51.67 -35.34
N GLN A 433 -79.68 -52.71 -34.86
CA GLN A 433 -80.04 -54.10 -35.15
C GLN A 433 -81.46 -54.44 -34.68
N ALA A 434 -81.86 -53.99 -33.48
CA ALA A 434 -83.21 -54.18 -32.95
C ALA A 434 -84.26 -53.40 -33.77
N TYR A 435 -83.94 -52.19 -34.24
CA TYR A 435 -84.80 -51.42 -35.15
C TYR A 435 -84.98 -52.12 -36.50
N ASP A 436 -83.91 -52.63 -37.10
CA ASP A 436 -83.97 -53.33 -38.38
C ASP A 436 -84.73 -54.66 -38.27
N GLN A 437 -84.61 -55.36 -37.15
CA GLN A 437 -85.43 -56.53 -36.82
C GLN A 437 -86.91 -56.17 -36.67
N ALA A 438 -87.25 -55.10 -35.95
CA ALA A 438 -88.62 -54.62 -35.81
C ALA A 438 -89.23 -54.17 -37.16
N ASN A 439 -88.42 -53.55 -38.02
CA ASN A 439 -88.79 -53.17 -39.39
C ASN A 439 -89.02 -54.39 -40.29
N HIS A 440 -88.26 -55.48 -40.11
CA HIS A 440 -88.54 -56.77 -40.75
C HIS A 440 -89.89 -57.35 -40.29
N GLN A 441 -90.11 -57.42 -38.97
CA GLN A 441 -91.36 -57.92 -38.38
C GLN A 441 -92.58 -57.09 -38.80
N LEU A 442 -92.44 -55.76 -38.96
CA LEU A 442 -93.49 -54.89 -39.48
C LEU A 442 -93.83 -55.20 -40.95
N LYS A 443 -92.85 -55.50 -41.79
CA LYS A 443 -93.06 -55.94 -43.18
C LYS A 443 -93.76 -57.29 -43.23
N GLU A 444 -93.34 -58.25 -42.40
CA GLU A 444 -94.00 -59.56 -42.27
C GLU A 444 -95.46 -59.40 -41.81
N ALA A 445 -95.71 -58.59 -40.77
CA ALA A 445 -97.06 -58.29 -40.29
C ALA A 445 -97.92 -57.60 -41.36
N THR A 446 -97.33 -56.73 -42.19
CA THR A 446 -98.02 -56.08 -43.33
C THR A 446 -98.40 -57.10 -44.41
N ILE A 447 -97.54 -58.08 -44.70
CA ILE A 447 -97.83 -59.18 -45.62
C ILE A 447 -98.94 -60.09 -45.05
N GLN A 448 -98.90 -60.40 -43.76
CA GLN A 448 -99.95 -61.17 -43.09
C GLN A 448 -101.30 -60.43 -43.05
N LEU A 449 -101.29 -59.11 -42.87
CA LEU A 449 -102.49 -58.28 -42.96
C LEU A 449 -103.08 -58.31 -44.38
N ALA A 450 -102.26 -58.15 -45.42
CA ALA A 450 -102.71 -58.24 -46.81
C ALA A 450 -103.27 -59.64 -47.16
N SER A 451 -102.67 -60.70 -46.62
CA SER A 451 -103.18 -62.08 -46.70
C SER A 451 -104.56 -62.22 -46.04
N ALA A 452 -104.72 -61.73 -44.81
CA ALA A 452 -106.00 -61.75 -44.10
C ALA A 452 -107.08 -60.88 -44.77
N GLU A 453 -106.69 -59.74 -45.35
CA GLU A 453 -107.57 -58.85 -46.14
C GLU A 453 -108.09 -59.56 -47.41
N ALA A 454 -107.21 -60.28 -48.12
CA ALA A 454 -107.60 -61.10 -49.27
C ALA A 454 -108.53 -62.26 -48.85
N ALA A 455 -108.26 -62.92 -47.73
CA ALA A 455 -109.13 -63.95 -47.17
C ALA A 455 -110.52 -63.38 -46.78
N ARG A 456 -110.56 -62.16 -46.23
CA ARG A 456 -111.80 -61.43 -45.92
C ARG A 456 -112.61 -61.11 -47.18
N GLN A 457 -111.96 -60.71 -48.27
CA GLN A 457 -112.63 -60.49 -49.56
C GLN A 457 -113.19 -61.80 -50.14
N ALA A 458 -112.45 -62.91 -50.05
CA ALA A 458 -112.95 -64.22 -50.45
C ALA A 458 -114.19 -64.66 -49.64
N ALA A 459 -114.17 -64.46 -48.31
CA ALA A 459 -115.31 -64.75 -47.45
C ALA A 459 -116.54 -63.88 -47.75
N LEU A 460 -116.35 -62.59 -48.06
CA LEU A 460 -117.43 -61.70 -48.51
C LEU A 460 -118.06 -62.16 -49.83
N LYS A 461 -117.25 -62.67 -50.77
CA LYS A 461 -117.78 -63.23 -52.03
C LYS A 461 -118.65 -64.46 -51.76
N VAL A 462 -118.22 -65.37 -50.90
CA VAL A 462 -119.03 -66.55 -50.50
C VAL A 462 -120.37 -66.11 -49.86
N LEU A 463 -120.37 -65.03 -49.06
CA LEU A 463 -121.58 -64.48 -48.48
C LEU A 463 -122.53 -63.89 -49.55
N GLN A 464 -122.00 -63.21 -50.57
CA GLN A 464 -122.80 -62.76 -51.72
C GLN A 464 -123.40 -63.94 -52.50
N ASP A 465 -122.58 -64.94 -52.83
CA ASP A 465 -123.03 -66.13 -53.57
C ASP A 465 -124.17 -66.86 -52.81
N ALA A 466 -124.06 -66.95 -51.47
CA ALA A 466 -125.11 -67.50 -50.60
C ALA A 466 -126.39 -66.64 -50.55
N SER A 467 -126.26 -65.30 -50.55
CA SER A 467 -127.41 -64.39 -50.54
C SER A 467 -128.26 -64.50 -51.81
N ALA A 468 -127.62 -64.65 -52.98
CA ALA A 468 -128.29 -64.86 -54.25
C ALA A 468 -129.01 -66.21 -54.32
N ALA A 469 -128.42 -67.26 -53.75
CA ALA A 469 -129.07 -68.56 -53.62
C ALA A 469 -130.35 -68.49 -52.76
N ASN A 470 -130.33 -67.70 -51.67
CA ASN A 470 -131.48 -67.56 -50.77
C ASN A 470 -132.64 -66.78 -51.43
N GLN A 471 -132.36 -65.67 -52.13
CA GLN A 471 -133.40 -64.93 -52.88
C GLN A 471 -134.10 -65.82 -53.93
N LYS A 472 -133.34 -66.70 -54.60
CA LYS A 472 -133.88 -67.66 -55.57
C LYS A 472 -134.84 -68.67 -54.91
N ALA A 473 -134.59 -69.06 -53.66
CA ALA A 473 -135.51 -69.91 -52.90
C ALA A 473 -136.80 -69.16 -52.52
N THR A 474 -136.72 -67.89 -52.13
CA THR A 474 -137.89 -67.04 -51.82
C THR A 474 -138.83 -66.88 -53.02
N SER A 475 -138.29 -66.63 -54.22
CA SER A 475 -139.10 -66.51 -55.45
C SER A 475 -139.85 -67.79 -55.80
N ASN A 476 -139.23 -68.95 -55.56
CA ASN A 476 -139.88 -70.25 -55.81
C ASN A 476 -141.03 -70.53 -54.82
N LEU A 477 -140.96 -69.98 -53.59
CA LEU A 477 -141.99 -70.19 -52.57
C LEU A 477 -143.30 -69.46 -52.92
N GLY A 478 -143.23 -68.18 -53.30
CA GLY A 478 -144.41 -67.39 -53.66
C GLY A 478 -145.16 -67.94 -54.90
N ALA A 479 -144.46 -68.63 -55.80
CA ALA A 479 -145.08 -69.33 -56.92
C ALA A 479 -145.92 -70.54 -56.49
N ALA A 480 -145.64 -71.16 -55.34
CA ALA A 480 -146.44 -72.26 -54.82
C ALA A 480 -147.74 -71.78 -54.14
N GLU A 481 -147.66 -70.71 -53.35
CA GLU A 481 -148.80 -70.16 -52.58
C GLU A 481 -149.92 -69.61 -53.49
N TRP A 482 -149.58 -69.03 -54.63
CA TRP A 482 -150.56 -68.52 -55.60
C TRP A 482 -151.42 -69.64 -56.21
N ASN A 483 -150.80 -70.77 -56.54
CA ASN A 483 -151.48 -71.92 -57.15
C ASN A 483 -152.45 -72.61 -56.17
N LEU A 484 -152.18 -72.59 -54.86
CA LEU A 484 -153.04 -73.20 -53.85
C LEU A 484 -154.40 -72.48 -53.74
N ASN A 485 -154.41 -71.15 -53.80
CA ASN A 485 -155.63 -70.35 -53.62
C ASN A 485 -156.60 -70.45 -54.81
N GLN A 486 -156.10 -70.67 -56.03
CA GLN A 486 -156.95 -70.96 -57.20
C GLN A 486 -157.79 -72.24 -57.02
N ALA A 487 -157.19 -73.30 -56.48
CA ALA A 487 -157.85 -74.60 -56.34
C ALA A 487 -159.04 -74.60 -55.37
N VAL A 488 -158.97 -73.81 -54.29
CA VAL A 488 -160.01 -73.75 -53.25
C VAL A 488 -161.29 -73.07 -53.75
N ALA A 489 -161.17 -72.05 -54.61
CA ALA A 489 -162.33 -71.32 -55.14
C ALA A 489 -163.24 -72.20 -56.01
N ALA A 490 -162.67 -73.13 -56.78
CA ALA A 490 -163.43 -74.00 -57.69
C ALA A 490 -164.35 -74.99 -56.95
N LEU A 491 -163.98 -75.43 -55.75
CA LEU A 491 -164.68 -76.51 -55.03
C LEU A 491 -166.05 -76.06 -54.48
N ASN A 492 -166.16 -74.83 -54.00
CA ASN A 492 -167.38 -74.33 -53.36
C ASN A 492 -168.51 -74.01 -54.37
N VAL A 493 -168.19 -73.78 -55.64
CA VAL A 493 -169.19 -73.53 -56.70
C VAL A 493 -169.87 -74.84 -57.14
N ALA A 494 -169.15 -75.98 -57.09
CA ALA A 494 -169.62 -77.25 -57.63
C ALA A 494 -170.80 -77.87 -56.86
N ASN A 495 -170.82 -77.75 -55.53
CA ASN A 495 -171.80 -78.45 -54.69
C ASN A 495 -173.15 -77.75 -54.56
N ALA A 496 -173.25 -76.47 -54.92
CA ALA A 496 -174.53 -75.72 -54.89
C ALA A 496 -175.42 -75.96 -56.13
N ALA A 497 -174.93 -76.72 -57.13
CA ALA A 497 -175.48 -76.73 -58.48
C ALA A 497 -176.27 -77.99 -58.88
N LYS A 498 -176.61 -78.90 -57.95
CA LYS A 498 -177.19 -80.21 -58.30
C LYS A 498 -178.51 -80.62 -57.62
N ASP A 499 -179.11 -79.76 -56.79
CA ASP A 499 -180.46 -79.97 -56.21
C ASP A 499 -181.61 -79.41 -57.07
N ALA A 500 -181.31 -78.89 -58.28
CA ALA A 500 -182.25 -78.15 -59.12
C ALA A 500 -182.34 -78.67 -60.58
N ALA A 501 -182.23 -79.99 -60.77
CA ALA A 501 -182.34 -80.65 -62.09
C ALA A 501 -183.20 -81.93 -62.01
N ASP A 502 -184.45 -81.76 -61.59
CA ASP A 502 -185.41 -82.83 -61.28
C ASP A 502 -186.39 -83.11 -62.46
N ARG A 503 -186.78 -84.39 -62.62
CA ARG A 503 -187.92 -84.95 -63.43
C ARG A 503 -187.79 -85.17 -64.95
N THR A 504 -188.31 -86.35 -65.36
CA THR A 504 -188.87 -86.71 -66.69
C THR A 504 -187.81 -86.99 -67.78
N SER A 505 -187.63 -88.21 -68.34
CA SER A 505 -188.50 -89.39 -68.47
C SER A 505 -187.76 -90.74 -68.54
N ALA A 506 -188.44 -91.83 -68.12
CA ALA A 506 -188.57 -93.19 -68.69
C ALA A 506 -187.44 -93.84 -69.56
N LEU A 507 -187.23 -95.17 -69.62
CA LEU A 507 -187.56 -96.39 -68.82
C LEU A 507 -186.85 -97.59 -69.54
N VAL A 508 -187.04 -98.86 -69.09
CA VAL A 508 -186.58 -100.12 -69.77
C VAL A 508 -185.05 -100.32 -69.76
N ILE A 509 -184.44 -101.18 -68.90
CA ILE A 509 -184.43 -102.67 -68.80
C ILE A 509 -183.44 -103.36 -69.75
N ALA A 510 -182.62 -104.25 -69.16
CA ALA A 510 -181.73 -105.29 -69.73
C ALA A 510 -180.33 -104.91 -70.29
N ASN A 511 -179.32 -105.53 -69.67
CA ASN A 511 -177.97 -105.92 -70.16
C ASN A 511 -176.95 -104.81 -70.55
N GLY A 512 -175.72 -104.88 -70.01
CA GLY A 512 -174.68 -103.84 -70.25
C GLY A 512 -173.20 -104.22 -70.01
N SER A 513 -172.83 -104.66 -68.80
CA SER A 513 -171.42 -104.89 -68.35
C SER A 513 -170.60 -103.59 -68.10
N PRO A 514 -169.60 -103.53 -67.17
CA PRO A 514 -168.99 -104.62 -66.39
C PRO A 514 -169.07 -104.47 -64.85
N GLN A 515 -168.03 -103.95 -64.19
CA GLN A 515 -167.64 -104.16 -62.78
C GLN A 515 -166.76 -102.99 -62.25
N THR A 516 -166.34 -102.86 -60.97
CA THR A 516 -166.13 -103.88 -59.90
C THR A 516 -166.47 -103.33 -58.48
N VAL A 517 -166.16 -104.08 -57.41
CA VAL A 517 -166.84 -104.05 -56.09
C VAL A 517 -165.87 -104.29 -54.90
N VAL A 518 -166.23 -103.79 -53.71
CA VAL A 518 -165.64 -104.05 -52.36
C VAL A 518 -165.41 -105.53 -52.07
N LYS A 519 -164.34 -105.91 -51.34
CA LYS A 519 -164.37 -107.09 -50.42
C LYS A 519 -163.15 -107.27 -49.49
N VAL A 520 -163.42 -107.84 -48.31
CA VAL A 520 -162.54 -108.81 -47.63
C VAL A 520 -162.93 -110.19 -48.16
N ASP A 521 -161.97 -111.01 -48.60
CA ASP A 521 -162.32 -112.29 -49.23
C ASP A 521 -162.49 -113.44 -48.22
N SER A 522 -163.67 -114.06 -48.26
CA SER A 522 -164.14 -115.06 -47.31
C SER A 522 -163.88 -116.50 -47.73
N VAL A 523 -163.20 -116.74 -48.86
CA VAL A 523 -163.02 -118.09 -49.44
C VAL A 523 -161.54 -118.54 -49.45
N ALA A 524 -160.60 -117.67 -49.07
CA ALA A 524 -159.18 -118.02 -49.05
C ALA A 524 -158.84 -119.00 -47.90
N ILE A 525 -158.41 -120.20 -48.28
CA ILE A 525 -157.83 -121.25 -47.42
C ILE A 525 -156.33 -121.36 -47.76
N PHE A 526 -155.48 -121.59 -46.77
CA PHE A 526 -154.01 -121.65 -46.92
C PHE A 526 -153.58 -122.77 -47.90
N GLY A 527 -152.88 -122.41 -48.98
CA GLY A 527 -152.81 -123.16 -50.24
C GLY A 527 -152.01 -124.46 -50.31
N ASN A 528 -151.83 -125.18 -49.19
CA ASN A 528 -150.81 -126.23 -48.98
C ASN A 528 -149.37 -125.68 -48.77
N CYS A 529 -148.43 -126.56 -48.45
CA CYS A 529 -147.10 -126.18 -47.94
C CYS A 529 -145.94 -126.42 -48.94
N ALA A 530 -146.22 -126.49 -50.24
CA ALA A 530 -145.22 -126.67 -51.30
C ALA A 530 -145.51 -125.79 -52.53
N SER A 531 -144.70 -124.74 -52.73
CA SER A 531 -144.54 -124.01 -54.00
C SER A 531 -143.22 -123.23 -53.98
N ASN A 532 -142.36 -123.46 -54.98
CA ASN A 532 -141.03 -122.84 -55.05
C ASN A 532 -140.99 -121.56 -55.91
N ASP A 533 -142.01 -121.32 -56.73
CA ASP A 533 -141.99 -120.35 -57.85
C ASP A 533 -142.87 -119.10 -57.62
N LEU A 534 -143.19 -118.77 -56.36
CA LEU A 534 -143.97 -117.58 -56.01
C LEU A 534 -143.09 -116.43 -55.44
N PRO A 535 -143.42 -115.15 -55.72
CA PRO A 535 -142.67 -114.01 -55.22
C PRO A 535 -142.62 -113.96 -53.69
N ARG A 536 -141.39 -114.00 -53.15
CA ARG A 536 -141.14 -113.98 -51.70
C ARG A 536 -141.28 -112.58 -51.13
N TYR A 537 -142.00 -112.47 -50.03
CA TYR A 537 -142.23 -111.24 -49.28
C TYR A 537 -141.64 -111.38 -47.87
N SER A 538 -140.99 -110.32 -47.37
CA SER A 538 -140.46 -110.25 -46.00
C SER A 538 -140.48 -108.82 -45.48
N GLY A 539 -140.76 -108.65 -44.19
CA GLY A 539 -140.78 -107.33 -43.56
C GLY A 539 -141.25 -107.35 -42.10
N SER A 540 -141.00 -106.25 -41.39
CA SER A 540 -141.44 -106.05 -40.00
C SER A 540 -142.64 -105.09 -39.96
N VAL A 541 -143.73 -105.50 -39.32
CA VAL A 541 -145.02 -104.78 -39.36
C VAL A 541 -145.85 -105.06 -38.10
N ARG A 542 -146.69 -104.09 -37.71
CA ARG A 542 -147.57 -104.19 -36.54
C ARG A 542 -148.93 -104.77 -36.91
N ILE A 543 -149.47 -105.64 -36.06
CA ILE A 543 -150.81 -106.25 -36.22
C ILE A 543 -151.88 -105.35 -35.60
N VAL A 544 -152.96 -105.11 -36.34
CA VAL A 544 -154.14 -104.34 -35.88
C VAL A 544 -155.24 -105.26 -35.34
N GLU A 545 -155.54 -106.35 -36.06
CA GLU A 545 -156.64 -107.27 -35.75
C GLU A 545 -156.24 -108.71 -36.08
N VAL A 546 -156.75 -109.69 -35.31
CA VAL A 546 -156.47 -111.12 -35.53
C VAL A 546 -157.78 -111.90 -35.53
N TYR A 547 -157.95 -112.73 -36.55
CA TYR A 547 -158.99 -113.74 -36.69
C TYR A 547 -158.31 -115.12 -36.76
N GLY A 548 -159.06 -116.22 -36.61
CA GLY A 548 -158.47 -117.54 -36.31
C GLY A 548 -157.40 -118.06 -37.29
N ASP A 549 -157.51 -117.73 -38.57
CA ASP A 549 -156.64 -118.15 -39.69
C ASP A 549 -155.97 -116.99 -40.44
N ARG A 550 -156.26 -115.74 -40.05
CA ARG A 550 -155.90 -114.52 -40.79
C ARG A 550 -155.76 -113.30 -39.88
N ALA A 551 -154.87 -112.37 -40.22
CA ALA A 551 -154.70 -111.13 -39.46
C ALA A 551 -154.56 -109.91 -40.37
N VAL A 552 -154.94 -108.75 -39.84
CA VAL A 552 -154.88 -107.45 -40.54
C VAL A 552 -153.69 -106.66 -40.05
N LEU A 553 -152.83 -106.25 -40.98
CA LEU A 553 -151.65 -105.46 -40.73
C LEU A 553 -151.98 -103.96 -40.65
N ALA A 554 -151.12 -103.17 -39.99
CA ALA A 554 -151.24 -101.70 -39.94
C ALA A 554 -151.15 -101.01 -41.31
N THR A 555 -150.74 -101.74 -42.36
CA THR A 555 -150.74 -101.30 -43.77
C THR A 555 -152.07 -101.59 -44.50
N GLY A 556 -153.07 -102.17 -43.83
CA GLY A 556 -154.34 -102.59 -44.43
C GLY A 556 -154.32 -103.96 -45.13
N ASN A 557 -153.13 -104.54 -45.35
CA ASN A 557 -152.99 -105.86 -45.98
C ASN A 557 -153.41 -107.00 -45.02
N THR A 558 -154.02 -108.05 -45.58
CA THR A 558 -154.38 -109.27 -44.85
C THR A 558 -153.33 -110.36 -45.06
N ILE A 559 -152.88 -110.98 -43.97
CA ILE A 559 -152.04 -112.18 -43.97
C ILE A 559 -152.85 -113.43 -43.65
N LEU A 560 -152.53 -114.56 -44.29
CA LEU A 560 -153.07 -115.90 -44.02
C LEU A 560 -152.01 -116.76 -43.35
N PHE A 561 -152.41 -117.57 -42.37
CA PHE A 561 -151.51 -118.48 -41.65
C PHE A 561 -152.18 -119.82 -41.31
N GLY A 562 -151.44 -120.91 -41.53
CA GLY A 562 -151.92 -122.28 -41.42
C GLY A 562 -151.11 -123.14 -40.45
N ALA A 563 -151.25 -124.47 -40.56
CA ALA A 563 -150.49 -125.42 -39.75
C ALA A 563 -148.97 -125.37 -40.02
N CYS A 564 -148.55 -124.96 -41.22
CA CYS A 564 -147.14 -124.85 -41.60
C CYS A 564 -146.50 -123.50 -41.23
N THR A 565 -147.25 -122.54 -40.68
CA THR A 565 -146.72 -121.23 -40.29
C THR A 565 -145.92 -121.33 -38.98
N LYS A 566 -144.59 -121.33 -39.07
CA LYS A 566 -143.71 -121.34 -37.90
C LYS A 566 -143.87 -120.04 -37.11
N GLY A 567 -143.99 -120.14 -35.78
CA GLY A 567 -144.14 -118.97 -34.89
C GLY A 567 -145.53 -118.33 -34.89
N ARG A 568 -146.59 -119.04 -35.30
CA ARG A 568 -147.99 -118.57 -35.29
C ARG A 568 -148.45 -117.97 -33.94
N THR A 569 -147.88 -118.40 -32.82
CA THR A 569 -148.14 -117.87 -31.47
C THR A 569 -147.70 -116.42 -31.26
N GLU A 570 -146.78 -115.90 -32.08
CA GLU A 570 -146.37 -114.49 -32.05
C GLU A 570 -147.34 -113.56 -32.80
N ILE A 571 -148.30 -114.11 -33.55
CA ILE A 571 -149.30 -113.35 -34.32
C ILE A 571 -150.44 -112.90 -33.40
N VAL A 572 -150.12 -111.95 -32.51
CA VAL A 572 -151.03 -111.36 -31.52
C VAL A 572 -151.25 -109.87 -31.76
N LYS A 573 -152.50 -109.43 -31.53
CA LYS A 573 -152.96 -108.04 -31.73
C LYS A 573 -152.06 -107.04 -30.99
N GLY A 574 -151.65 -105.97 -31.68
CA GLY A 574 -150.85 -104.88 -31.14
C GLY A 574 -149.33 -105.12 -31.11
N VAL A 575 -148.84 -106.32 -31.42
CA VAL A 575 -147.41 -106.66 -31.48
C VAL A 575 -146.83 -106.35 -32.87
N THR A 576 -145.54 -105.97 -32.92
CA THR A 576 -144.76 -105.88 -34.15
C THR A 576 -144.03 -107.20 -34.38
N ILE A 577 -144.25 -107.81 -35.54
CA ILE A 577 -143.61 -109.07 -35.94
C ILE A 577 -142.85 -108.91 -37.24
N SER A 578 -141.78 -109.69 -37.39
CA SER A 578 -141.12 -109.93 -38.67
C SER A 578 -141.75 -111.16 -39.32
N ILE A 579 -142.21 -111.03 -40.57
CA ILE A 579 -142.81 -112.12 -41.33
C ILE A 579 -141.98 -112.47 -42.56
N SER A 580 -142.01 -113.75 -42.96
CA SER A 580 -141.63 -114.17 -44.31
C SER A 580 -142.71 -115.10 -44.90
N GLY A 581 -142.94 -114.95 -46.19
CA GLY A 581 -144.04 -115.60 -46.89
C GLY A 581 -143.97 -115.45 -48.41
N ALA A 582 -145.04 -115.84 -49.10
CA ALA A 582 -145.22 -115.61 -50.53
C ALA A 582 -146.55 -114.90 -50.79
N ILE A 583 -146.62 -114.16 -51.90
CA ILE A 583 -147.87 -113.60 -52.40
C ILE A 583 -148.49 -114.62 -53.36
N ASN A 584 -149.67 -115.13 -53.01
CA ASN A 584 -150.39 -116.10 -53.85
C ASN A 584 -151.31 -115.32 -54.84
N PRO A 585 -151.02 -115.32 -56.16
CA PRO A 585 -151.69 -114.44 -57.11
C PRO A 585 -153.17 -114.81 -57.34
N SER A 586 -153.54 -116.07 -57.10
CA SER A 586 -154.90 -116.59 -57.32
C SER A 586 -155.93 -116.04 -56.34
N ASN A 587 -155.51 -115.69 -55.13
CA ASN A 587 -156.36 -115.23 -54.02
C ASN A 587 -155.85 -113.93 -53.36
N LYS A 588 -154.80 -113.31 -53.90
CA LYS A 588 -154.28 -111.95 -53.58
C LYS A 588 -153.87 -111.70 -52.13
N CYS A 589 -153.72 -112.74 -51.32
CA CYS A 589 -153.27 -112.66 -49.93
C CYS A 589 -151.80 -113.05 -49.78
N ILE A 590 -151.20 -112.63 -48.66
CA ILE A 590 -149.85 -113.05 -48.26
C ILE A 590 -149.97 -114.33 -47.42
N GLU A 591 -149.43 -115.44 -47.89
CA GLU A 591 -149.29 -116.68 -47.12
C GLU A 591 -148.01 -116.64 -46.30
N VAL A 592 -148.13 -116.66 -44.97
CA VAL A 592 -146.98 -116.54 -44.05
C VAL A 592 -146.45 -117.92 -43.69
N TYR A 593 -145.18 -118.19 -43.97
CA TYR A 593 -144.50 -119.44 -43.62
C TYR A 593 -143.68 -119.32 -42.32
N SER A 594 -143.26 -118.10 -41.95
CA SER A 594 -142.65 -117.81 -40.65
C SER A 594 -143.06 -116.45 -40.10
N ALA A 595 -143.41 -116.39 -38.82
CA ALA A 595 -143.52 -115.17 -38.03
C ALA A 595 -142.58 -115.23 -36.82
N SER A 596 -142.01 -114.09 -36.42
CA SER A 596 -141.26 -113.96 -35.16
C SER A 596 -141.46 -112.58 -34.54
N LYS A 597 -141.36 -112.48 -33.21
CA LYS A 597 -141.42 -111.20 -32.50
C LYS A 597 -140.25 -110.32 -32.94
N ALA A 598 -140.55 -109.12 -33.44
CA ALA A 598 -139.49 -108.21 -33.86
C ALA A 598 -138.72 -107.69 -32.64
N LYS A 599 -137.39 -107.84 -32.64
CA LYS A 599 -136.53 -107.06 -31.73
C LYS A 599 -136.50 -105.62 -32.25
N LEU A 600 -137.05 -104.70 -31.46
CA LEU A 600 -136.74 -103.28 -31.59
C LEU A 600 -135.37 -103.05 -30.94
N ASN A 601 -134.38 -102.75 -31.77
CA ASN A 601 -133.24 -101.92 -31.38
C ASN A 601 -133.64 -100.45 -31.56
#